data_AF-A0A820KJC4-F1
#
_entry.id   AF-A0A820KJC4-F1
#
_cell.length_a   1.000
_cell.length_b   1.000
_cell.length_c   1.000
_cell.angle_alpha   90.00
_cell.angle_beta   90.00
_cell.angle_gamma   90.00
#
_symmetry.space_group_name_H-M   'P 1'
#
loop_
_entity.id
_entity.type
_entity.pdbx_description
1 polymer ?
#
loop_
_entity_poly.entity_id
_entity_poly.type
_entity_poly.pdbx_seq_one_letter_code
_entity_poly.pdbx_strand_id
1 'polypeptide(L)' 'MQNGVCDVQWNKNHVFNLCLTIGYFWTTLFVMIILYIFIYGVASNLERKSRENARKMSSLVGMA' A
#
# COMPACT_ATOMS: atom_id res chain seq x y z
N MET A 1 20.12 -34.83 -17.98
CA MET A 1 18.76 -34.25 -18.03
C MET A 1 17.85 -35.16 -17.25
N GLN A 2 17.22 -34.70 -16.17
CA GLN A 2 16.34 -35.54 -15.34
C GLN A 2 14.88 -35.21 -15.68
N ASN A 3 14.32 -36.08 -16.52
CA ASN A 3 12.92 -36.52 -16.61
C ASN A 3 11.84 -35.52 -16.18
N GLY A 4 11.23 -34.83 -17.15
CA GLY A 4 9.80 -34.49 -17.11
C GLY A 4 9.34 -33.37 -16.17
N VAL A 5 10.22 -32.68 -15.47
CA VAL A 5 9.86 -31.50 -14.66
C VAL A 5 10.53 -30.24 -15.23
N CYS A 6 9.73 -29.37 -15.86
CA CYS A 6 10.12 -28.01 -16.20
C CYS A 6 10.10 -27.15 -14.93
N ASP A 7 11.10 -27.35 -14.09
CA ASP A 7 11.33 -26.52 -12.91
C ASP A 7 12.67 -25.79 -13.10
N VAL A 8 12.69 -24.47 -12.87
CA VAL A 8 13.90 -23.68 -13.07
C VAL A 8 14.97 -24.14 -12.07
N GLN A 9 16.21 -24.41 -12.52
CA GLN A 9 17.26 -25.02 -11.68
C GLN A 9 17.54 -24.30 -10.35
N TRP A 10 17.23 -23.00 -10.25
CA TRP A 10 17.41 -22.19 -9.05
C TRP A 10 16.32 -22.41 -7.99
N ASN A 11 15.15 -22.95 -8.36
CA ASN A 11 14.01 -23.20 -7.46
C ASN A 11 14.23 -24.41 -6.54
N LYS A 12 15.21 -25.28 -6.85
CA LYS A 12 15.61 -26.39 -5.96
C LYS A 12 16.40 -25.93 -4.72
N ASN A 13 16.95 -24.71 -4.74
CA ASN A 13 17.63 -24.14 -3.59
C ASN A 13 16.60 -23.49 -2.67
N HIS A 14 16.38 -24.11 -1.50
CA HIS A 14 15.41 -23.65 -0.50
C HIS A 14 15.59 -22.15 -0.15
N VAL A 15 16.84 -21.69 -0.05
CA VAL A 15 17.18 -20.29 0.26
C VAL A 15 16.68 -19.33 -0.83
N PHE A 16 16.80 -19.70 -2.11
CA PHE A 16 16.44 -18.80 -3.22
C PHE A 16 14.92 -18.67 -3.36
N ASN A 17 14.17 -19.76 -3.20
CA ASN A 17 12.71 -19.75 -3.21
C ASN A 17 12.16 -18.96 -2.00
N LEU A 18 12.77 -19.10 -0.82
CA LEU A 18 12.40 -18.30 0.36
C LEU A 18 12.64 -16.80 0.12
N CYS A 19 13.81 -16.43 -0.40
CA CYS A 19 14.11 -15.03 -0.73
C CYS A 19 13.17 -14.47 -1.81
N LEU A 20 12.84 -15.25 -2.84
CA LEU A 20 11.89 -14.85 -3.88
C LEU A 20 10.48 -14.67 -3.31
N THR A 21 10.00 -15.62 -2.49
CA THR A 21 8.71 -15.52 -1.80
C THR A 21 8.67 -14.30 -0.89
N ILE A 22 9.67 -14.08 -0.04
CA ILE A 22 9.69 -12.92 0.87
C ILE A 22 9.83 -11.61 0.07
N GLY A 23 10.76 -11.57 -0.88
CA GLY A 23 11.05 -10.40 -1.69
C GLY A 23 9.88 -9.99 -2.57
N TYR A 24 9.36 -10.89 -3.41
CA TYR A 24 8.29 -10.56 -4.35
C TYR A 24 6.92 -10.49 -3.70
N PHE A 25 6.56 -11.47 -2.86
CA PHE A 25 5.21 -11.57 -2.32
C PHE A 25 5.03 -10.65 -1.11
N TRP A 26 5.87 -10.82 -0.08
CA TRP A 26 5.69 -10.09 1.17
C TRP A 26 6.00 -8.60 1.03
N THR A 27 7.10 -8.23 0.35
CA THR A 27 7.41 -6.79 0.14
C THR A 27 6.28 -6.08 -0.60
N THR A 28 5.77 -6.65 -1.70
CA THR A 28 4.69 -6.03 -2.48
C THR A 28 3.42 -5.90 -1.64
N LEU A 29 3.10 -6.93 -0.85
CA LEU A 29 1.94 -6.92 0.03
C LEU A 29 2.05 -5.82 1.11
N PHE A 30 3.22 -5.67 1.75
CA PHE A 30 3.47 -4.58 2.69
C PHE A 30 3.36 -3.20 2.03
N VAL A 31 3.91 -3.02 0.84
CA VAL A 31 3.84 -1.76 0.09
C VAL A 31 2.38 -1.39 -0.20
N MET A 32 1.57 -2.35 -0.68
CA MET A 32 0.14 -2.11 -0.96
C MET A 32 -0.64 -1.74 0.30
N ILE A 33 -0.38 -2.44 1.42
CA ILE A 33 -1.04 -2.14 2.70
C ILE A 33 -0.66 -0.74 3.19
N ILE A 34 0.63 -0.40 3.21
CA ILE A 34 1.11 0.91 3.67
C ILE A 34 0.53 2.03 2.80
N LEU A 35 0.57 1.86 1.48
CA LEU A 35 0.03 2.84 0.55
C LEU A 35 -1.47 3.07 0.79
N TYR A 36 -2.24 2.00 0.98
CA TYR A 36 -3.68 2.09 1.24
C TYR A 36 -3.98 2.81 2.56
N ILE A 37 -3.30 2.44 3.65
CA ILE A 37 -3.46 3.07 4.96
C ILE A 37 -3.07 4.55 4.89
N PHE A 38 -1.97 4.87 4.21
CA PHE A 38 -1.50 6.24 4.07
C PHE A 38 -2.50 7.11 3.32
N ILE A 39 -3.01 6.65 2.17
CA ILE A 39 -4.02 7.39 1.40
C ILE A 39 -5.29 7.59 2.23
N TYR A 40 -5.76 6.55 2.91
CA TYR A 40 -6.97 6.64 3.75
C TYR A 40 -6.78 7.62 4.92
N GLY A 41 -5.61 7.57 5.57
CA GLY A 41 -5.22 8.52 6.61
C GLY A 41 -5.17 9.96 6.09
N VAL A 42 -4.58 10.18 4.92
CA VAL A 42 -4.50 11.51 4.30
C VAL A 42 -5.90 12.00 3.91
N ALA A 43 -6.72 11.18 3.24
CA ALA A 43 -8.08 11.53 2.84
C ALA A 43 -8.94 11.95 4.04
N SER A 44 -8.93 11.16 5.12
CA SER A 44 -9.68 11.46 6.34
C SER A 44 -9.18 12.74 7.04
N ASN A 45 -7.88 13.01 7.01
CA ASN A 45 -7.31 14.26 7.52
C ASN A 45 -7.69 15.48 6.65
N LEU A 46 -7.68 15.33 5.32
CA LEU A 46 -8.10 16.38 4.38
C LEU A 46 -9.58 16.71 4.54
N GLU A 47 -10.44 15.71 4.70
CA GLU A 47 -11.87 15.93 4.96
C GLU A 47 -12.12 16.67 6.28
N ARG A 48 -11.41 16.31 7.35
CA ARG A 48 -11.53 17.02 8.64
C ARG A 48 -11.06 18.47 8.53
N LYS A 49 -9.93 18.70 7.87
CA LYS A 49 -9.38 20.05 7.65
C LYS A 49 -10.27 20.88 6.72
N SER A 50 -10.83 20.28 5.67
CA SER A 50 -11.78 20.92 4.76
C SER A 50 -13.06 21.34 5.48
N ARG A 51 -13.64 20.48 6.33
CA ARG A 51 -14.82 20.84 7.14
C ARG A 51 -14.55 22.00 8.09
N GLU A 52 -13.37 22.02 8.72
CA GLU A 52 -13.00 23.12 9.61
C GLU A 52 -12.81 24.44 8.84
N ASN A 53 -12.16 24.40 7.68
CA ASN A 53 -11.98 25.56 6.83
C ASN A 53 -13.30 26.05 6.20
N ALA A 54 -14.18 25.14 5.80
CA ALA A 54 -15.51 25.44 5.29
C ALA A 54 -16.37 26.14 6.35
N ARG A 55 -16.33 25.69 7.61
CA ARG A 55 -17.05 26.35 8.72
C ARG A 55 -16.56 27.78 8.97
N LYS A 56 -15.25 28.01 8.90
CA LYS A 56 -14.67 29.37 9.01
C LYS A 56 -15.16 30.27 7.87
N MET A 57 -15.23 29.75 6.64
CA MET A 57 -15.69 30.51 5.47
C MET A 57 -17.21 30.77 5.50
N SER A 58 -18.03 29.80 5.92
CA SER A 58 -19.47 30.01 6.15
C SER A 58 -19.75 31.04 7.24
N SER A 59 -18.92 31.12 8.28
CA SER A 59 -19.10 32.12 9.34
C SER A 59 -18.84 33.56 8.87
N LEU A 60 -17.98 33.76 7.86
CA LEU A 60 -17.72 35.07 7.27
C LEU A 60 -18.80 35.48 6.26
N VAL A 61 -19.43 34.52 5.58
CA VAL A 61 -20.53 34.78 4.63
C VAL A 61 -21.87 35.05 5.34
N GLY A 62 -22.05 34.57 6.58
CA GLY A 62 -23.24 34.87 7.39
C GLY A 62 -23.23 36.21 8.13
N MET A 63 -22.18 37.04 7.94
CA MET A 63 -22.05 38.38 8.53
C MET A 63 -22.21 39.50 7.49
N ALA A 64 -23.07 39.30 6.48
CA ALA A 64 -23.47 40.30 5.48
C ALA A 64 -25.01 40.35 5.36
#